data_AF-A0A1B3NDD3-F1
#
_entry.id   AF-A0A1B3NDD3-F1
#
_cell.length_a   1.000
_cell.length_b   1.000
_cell.length_c   1.000
_cell.angle_alpha   90.00
_cell.angle_beta   90.00
_cell.angle_gamma   90.00
#
_symmetry.space_group_name_H-M   'P 1'
#
loop_
_entity.id
_entity.type
_entity.pdbx_description
1 polymer ?
#
loop_
_entity_poly.entity_id
_entity_poly.type
_entity_poly.pdbx_seq_one_letter_code
_entity_poly.pdbx_strand_id
1 'polypeptide(L)'
;MTTITSVSLVEKMKSCEQMPGLSVLDHGIMVRDYYKDLIGHIREGNPLQFSWRLPEWITDPRLKQRLLCDELMATYQVYHDCGKPFCLVIGEDGKRHFPNHAQVSKDTWLSLGGDPRVADLIGMDMDAHLLKDDGVAAFAQRPQAVALLLTALAEVHANATMFGGIESISFKQKWKTLDRRGKAVLRHYPED
;
A
#
# COMPACT_ATOMS: atom_id res chain seq x y z
N MET A 1 -33.32 14.82 -20.81
CA MET A 1 -31.96 14.51 -21.31
C MET A 1 -30.96 15.03 -20.30
N THR A 2 -30.35 14.14 -19.53
CA THR A 2 -29.13 14.44 -18.76
C THR A 2 -28.35 13.14 -18.66
N THR A 3 -27.72 12.75 -19.76
CA THR A 3 -26.65 11.75 -19.75
C THR A 3 -25.45 12.39 -19.07
N ILE A 4 -25.43 12.30 -17.73
CA ILE A 4 -24.22 12.55 -16.96
C ILE A 4 -23.29 11.39 -17.31
N THR A 5 -22.25 11.70 -18.06
CA THR A 5 -21.20 10.77 -18.47
C THR A 5 -20.59 10.13 -17.23
N SER A 6 -20.82 8.83 -17.05
CA SER A 6 -20.17 8.03 -16.01
C SER A 6 -18.68 7.89 -16.36
N VAL A 7 -17.88 8.89 -16.02
CA VAL A 7 -16.42 8.77 -16.07
C VAL A 7 -16.02 7.60 -15.17
N SER A 8 -15.32 6.62 -15.74
CA SER A 8 -14.90 5.41 -15.04
C SER A 8 -13.95 5.75 -13.89
N LEU A 9 -13.89 4.90 -12.86
CA LEU A 9 -12.98 5.09 -11.71
C LEU A 9 -11.51 5.24 -12.17
N VAL A 10 -11.12 4.47 -13.18
CA VAL A 10 -9.79 4.50 -13.78
C VAL A 10 -9.46 5.88 -14.34
N GLU A 11 -10.37 6.50 -15.08
CA GLU A 11 -10.19 7.86 -15.63
C GLU A 11 -10.06 8.91 -14.51
N LYS A 12 -10.84 8.77 -13.43
CA LYS A 12 -10.74 9.66 -12.26
C LYS A 12 -9.39 9.51 -11.55
N MET A 13 -8.91 8.29 -11.35
CA MET A 13 -7.60 8.04 -10.75
C MET A 13 -6.46 8.50 -11.67
N LYS A 14 -6.59 8.35 -12.98
CA LYS A 14 -5.59 8.78 -13.96
C LYS A 14 -5.49 10.30 -14.08
N SER A 15 -6.60 11.02 -13.89
CA SER A 15 -6.65 12.49 -13.93
C SER A 15 -6.31 13.16 -12.59
N CYS A 16 -6.35 12.44 -11.47
CA CYS A 16 -5.92 12.94 -10.18
C CYS A 16 -4.42 12.70 -9.99
N GLU A 17 -3.65 13.78 -9.84
CA GLU A 17 -2.24 13.67 -9.49
C GLU A 17 -2.07 13.27 -8.01
N GLN A 18 -1.34 12.18 -7.78
CA GLN A 18 -0.79 11.82 -6.46
C GLN A 18 0.25 12.88 -6.05
N MET A 19 1.09 13.25 -7.01
CA MET A 19 2.13 14.27 -6.93
C MET A 19 2.44 14.76 -8.35
N PRO A 20 3.24 15.84 -8.54
CA PRO A 20 3.51 16.38 -9.88
C PRO A 20 4.06 15.30 -10.82
N GLY A 21 3.37 15.06 -11.94
CA GLY A 21 3.78 14.11 -12.97
C GLY A 21 3.47 12.64 -12.68
N LEU A 22 2.80 12.31 -11.56
CA LEU A 22 2.37 10.95 -11.23
C LEU A 22 0.90 10.92 -10.85
N SER A 23 0.09 10.21 -11.62
CA SER A 23 -1.32 10.02 -11.31
C SER A 23 -1.52 9.04 -10.15
N VAL A 24 -2.67 9.11 -9.48
CA VAL A 24 -3.07 8.13 -8.45
C VAL A 24 -3.11 6.71 -9.02
N LEU A 25 -3.55 6.54 -10.27
CA LEU A 25 -3.56 5.24 -10.94
C LEU A 25 -2.14 4.70 -11.16
N ASP A 26 -1.25 5.53 -11.69
CA ASP A 26 0.14 5.12 -11.97
C ASP A 26 0.88 4.81 -10.67
N HIS A 27 0.60 5.55 -9.60
CA HIS A 27 1.12 5.23 -8.27
C HIS A 27 0.68 3.84 -7.81
N GLY A 28 -0.62 3.51 -7.87
CA GLY A 28 -1.10 2.18 -7.50
C GLY A 28 -0.48 1.05 -8.33
N ILE A 29 -0.28 1.28 -9.63
CA ILE A 29 0.45 0.36 -10.53
C ILE A 29 1.90 0.16 -10.06
N MET A 30 2.61 1.24 -9.71
CA MET A 30 3.97 1.15 -9.18
C MET A 30 4.02 0.35 -7.88
N VAL A 31 3.09 0.58 -6.94
CA VAL A 31 3.02 -0.18 -5.68
C VAL A 31 2.84 -1.66 -5.95
N ARG A 32 1.92 -2.03 -6.84
CA ARG A 32 1.72 -3.43 -7.28
C ARG A 32 3.00 -4.03 -7.85
N ASP A 33 3.70 -3.31 -8.71
CA ASP A 33 4.87 -3.83 -9.39
C ASP A 33 6.04 -4.04 -8.40
N TYR A 34 6.26 -3.10 -7.48
CA TYR A 34 7.19 -3.30 -6.36
C TYR A 34 6.78 -4.49 -5.49
N TYR A 35 5.49 -4.65 -5.18
CA TYR A 35 5.04 -5.80 -4.41
C TYR A 35 5.29 -7.13 -5.14
N LYS A 36 5.03 -7.19 -6.45
CA LYS A 36 5.30 -8.39 -7.26
C LYS A 36 6.79 -8.75 -7.30
N ASP A 37 7.67 -7.75 -7.43
CA ASP A 37 9.12 -7.95 -7.36
C ASP A 37 9.52 -8.54 -6.01
N LEU A 38 9.02 -7.97 -4.91
CA LEU A 38 9.28 -8.46 -3.55
C LEU A 38 8.74 -9.87 -3.31
N ILE A 39 7.51 -10.17 -3.75
CA ILE A 39 6.90 -11.49 -3.57
C ILE A 39 7.61 -12.55 -4.44
N GLY A 40 8.03 -12.21 -5.66
CA GLY A 40 8.85 -13.10 -6.48
C GLY A 40 10.16 -13.45 -5.78
N HIS A 41 10.82 -12.46 -5.18
CA HIS A 41 12.01 -12.68 -4.37
C HIS A 41 11.72 -13.58 -3.15
N ILE A 42 10.67 -13.28 -2.38
CA ILE A 42 10.31 -14.06 -1.19
C ILE A 42 9.98 -15.50 -1.59
N ARG A 43 9.04 -15.73 -2.52
CA ARG A 43 8.55 -17.07 -2.86
C ARG A 43 9.61 -17.91 -3.56
N GLU A 44 10.23 -17.36 -4.59
CA GLU A 44 11.02 -18.10 -5.59
C GLU A 44 12.52 -17.83 -5.49
N GLY A 45 12.96 -16.83 -4.71
CA GLY A 45 14.37 -16.44 -4.63
C GLY A 45 14.83 -15.63 -5.85
N ASN A 46 13.91 -15.07 -6.63
CA ASN A 46 14.24 -14.28 -7.81
C ASN A 46 15.10 -13.05 -7.43
N PRO A 47 16.05 -12.64 -8.28
CA PRO A 47 16.77 -11.39 -8.08
C PRO A 47 15.79 -10.22 -8.18
N LEU A 48 15.90 -9.28 -7.23
CA LEU A 48 15.08 -8.06 -7.21
C LEU A 48 15.40 -7.19 -8.43
N GLN A 49 14.36 -6.67 -9.07
CA GLN A 49 14.46 -5.82 -10.26
C GLN A 49 14.49 -4.33 -9.93
N PHE A 50 13.92 -3.93 -8.79
CA PHE A 50 13.94 -2.54 -8.32
C PHE A 50 15.04 -2.26 -7.30
N SER A 51 15.20 -0.99 -6.92
CA SER A 51 16.09 -0.60 -5.83
C SER A 51 15.43 -0.86 -4.48
N TRP A 52 16.03 -1.74 -3.69
CA TRP A 52 15.52 -2.13 -2.38
C TRP A 52 16.50 -1.86 -1.26
N ARG A 53 15.94 -1.46 -0.12
CA ARG A 53 16.56 -1.63 1.19
C ARG A 53 15.67 -2.63 1.93
N LEU A 54 16.00 -3.91 1.89
CA LEU A 54 15.18 -4.92 2.56
C LEU A 54 15.44 -4.92 4.07
N PRO A 55 14.39 -4.92 4.91
CA PRO A 55 14.57 -5.23 6.32
C PRO A 55 14.87 -6.71 6.52
N GLU A 56 15.62 -7.04 7.57
CA GLU A 56 16.11 -8.41 7.84
C GLU A 56 14.98 -9.44 7.91
N TRP A 57 13.81 -9.01 8.38
CA TRP A 57 12.67 -9.89 8.57
C TRP A 57 12.03 -10.41 7.27
N ILE A 58 12.42 -9.90 6.09
CA ILE A 58 11.90 -10.36 4.80
C ILE A 58 12.30 -11.81 4.49
N THR A 59 13.37 -12.31 5.10
CA THR A 59 13.82 -13.70 4.92
C THR A 59 13.07 -14.69 5.82
N ASP A 60 12.16 -14.21 6.68
CA ASP A 60 11.42 -15.07 7.60
C ASP A 60 10.47 -16.01 6.84
N PRO A 61 10.61 -17.34 6.98
CA PRO A 61 9.81 -18.30 6.21
C PRO A 61 8.31 -18.23 6.53
N ARG A 62 7.93 -17.72 7.71
CA ARG A 62 6.53 -17.60 8.16
C ARG A 62 5.74 -16.58 7.35
N LEU A 63 6.42 -15.67 6.64
CA LEU A 63 5.79 -14.76 5.70
C LEU A 63 5.12 -15.53 4.55
N LYS A 64 5.80 -16.53 3.99
CA LYS A 64 5.31 -17.31 2.83
C LYS A 64 3.97 -17.98 3.12
N GLN A 65 3.83 -18.51 4.32
CA GLN A 65 2.63 -19.23 4.78
C GLN A 65 1.39 -18.32 4.90
N ARG A 66 1.58 -16.99 4.90
CA ARG A 66 0.53 -15.99 5.18
C ARG A 66 0.25 -15.08 3.98
N LEU A 67 0.83 -15.37 2.82
CA LEU A 67 0.59 -14.59 1.62
C LEU A 67 -0.84 -14.80 1.12
N LEU A 68 -1.52 -13.68 0.81
CA LEU A 68 -2.80 -13.71 0.12
C LEU A 68 -2.62 -13.98 -1.37
N CYS A 69 -3.70 -14.32 -2.08
CA CYS A 69 -3.64 -14.61 -3.50
C CYS A 69 -3.27 -13.38 -4.35
N ASP A 70 -2.55 -13.61 -5.44
CA ASP A 70 -1.92 -12.53 -6.21
C ASP A 70 -2.93 -11.64 -6.93
N GLU A 71 -4.05 -12.18 -7.37
CA GLU A 71 -5.13 -11.42 -8.03
C GLU A 71 -5.80 -10.43 -7.05
N LEU A 72 -6.05 -10.88 -5.82
CA LEU A 72 -6.61 -10.03 -4.77
C LEU A 72 -5.64 -8.89 -4.44
N MET A 73 -4.36 -9.22 -4.24
CA MET A 73 -3.32 -8.24 -3.91
C MET A 73 -3.11 -7.24 -5.05
N ALA A 74 -3.07 -7.70 -6.30
CA ALA A 74 -2.87 -6.84 -7.46
C ALA A 74 -4.02 -5.84 -7.61
N THR A 75 -5.27 -6.28 -7.40
CA THR A 75 -6.44 -5.41 -7.43
C THR A 75 -6.38 -4.40 -6.29
N TYR A 76 -6.17 -4.86 -5.05
CA TYR A 76 -6.03 -4.00 -3.88
C TYR A 76 -4.98 -2.91 -4.09
N GLN A 77 -3.76 -3.27 -4.50
CA GLN A 77 -2.65 -2.32 -4.63
C GLN A 77 -2.88 -1.27 -5.72
N VAL A 78 -3.47 -1.68 -6.86
CA VAL A 78 -3.79 -0.72 -7.93
C VAL A 78 -4.85 0.28 -7.46
N TYR A 79 -5.84 -0.17 -6.68
CA TYR A 79 -7.01 0.64 -6.31
C TYR A 79 -7.00 1.17 -4.85
N HIS A 80 -5.95 0.96 -4.06
CA HIS A 80 -5.89 1.36 -2.65
C HIS A 80 -6.19 2.84 -2.42
N ASP A 81 -5.78 3.68 -3.37
CA ASP A 81 -5.97 5.12 -3.36
C ASP A 81 -7.13 5.62 -4.21
N CYS A 82 -8.06 4.73 -4.63
CA CYS A 82 -9.13 5.10 -5.57
C CYS A 82 -10.10 6.19 -5.06
N GLY A 83 -10.10 6.47 -3.77
CA GLY A 83 -10.87 7.54 -3.11
C GLY A 83 -10.24 8.93 -3.20
N LYS A 84 -8.93 9.02 -3.47
CA LYS A 84 -8.18 10.30 -3.53
C LYS A 84 -8.79 11.35 -4.45
N PRO A 85 -9.29 11.03 -5.66
CA PRO A 85 -9.96 12.00 -6.54
C PRO A 85 -11.19 12.66 -5.90
N PHE A 86 -11.81 12.02 -4.90
CA PHE A 86 -13.05 12.45 -4.26
C PHE A 86 -12.85 13.15 -2.92
N CYS A 87 -11.65 13.07 -2.34
CA CYS A 87 -11.30 13.76 -1.09
C CYS A 87 -10.14 14.75 -1.23
N LEU A 88 -9.69 15.05 -2.45
CA LEU A 88 -8.62 16.01 -2.69
C LEU A 88 -8.99 17.40 -2.13
N VAL A 89 -8.10 17.91 -1.28
CA VAL A 89 -8.12 19.29 -0.78
C VAL A 89 -6.80 19.95 -1.17
N ILE A 90 -6.85 21.15 -1.75
CA ILE A 90 -5.67 21.97 -2.03
C ILE A 90 -5.47 22.93 -0.86
N GLY A 91 -4.34 22.80 -0.16
CA GLY A 91 -3.96 23.68 0.93
C GLY A 91 -3.59 25.08 0.45
N GLU A 92 -3.51 26.04 1.38
CA GLU A 92 -3.14 27.44 1.10
C GLU A 92 -1.74 27.58 0.49
N ASP A 93 -0.85 26.61 0.77
CA ASP A 93 0.51 26.53 0.20
C ASP A 93 0.57 25.82 -1.16
N GLY A 94 -0.59 25.50 -1.74
CA GLY A 94 -0.73 24.77 -3.01
C GLY A 94 -0.49 23.27 -2.91
N LYS A 95 -0.24 22.71 -1.70
CA LYS A 95 -0.04 21.27 -1.54
C LYS A 95 -1.36 20.51 -1.61
N ARG A 96 -1.27 19.28 -2.10
CA ARG A 96 -2.40 18.34 -2.17
C ARG A 96 -2.51 17.56 -0.86
N HIS A 97 -3.72 17.52 -0.33
CA HIS A 97 -4.07 16.74 0.84
C HIS A 97 -5.20 15.76 0.49
N PHE A 98 -5.12 14.56 1.05
CA PHE A 98 -6.12 13.50 0.85
C PHE A 98 -6.64 13.03 2.22
N PRO A 99 -7.40 13.89 2.94
CA PRO A 99 -7.95 13.56 4.24
C PRO A 99 -8.79 12.28 4.16
N ASN A 100 -8.53 11.35 5.09
CA ASN A 100 -9.27 10.10 5.25
C ASN A 100 -9.36 9.24 3.97
N HIS A 101 -8.35 9.32 3.09
CA HIS A 101 -8.41 8.67 1.77
C HIS A 101 -8.64 7.17 1.83
N ALA A 102 -8.05 6.43 2.78
CA ALA A 102 -8.26 4.98 2.89
C ALA A 102 -9.74 4.61 3.07
N GLN A 103 -10.46 5.33 3.93
CA GLN A 103 -11.90 5.11 4.13
C GLN A 103 -12.70 5.56 2.89
N VAL A 104 -12.38 6.72 2.31
CA VAL A 104 -13.04 7.20 1.08
C VAL A 104 -12.82 6.21 -0.07
N SER A 105 -11.63 5.62 -0.19
CA SER A 105 -11.30 4.58 -1.18
C SER A 105 -12.13 3.32 -0.94
N LYS A 106 -12.23 2.86 0.32
CA LYS A 106 -13.07 1.70 0.68
C LYS A 106 -14.52 1.92 0.27
N ASP A 107 -15.09 3.06 0.64
CA ASP A 107 -16.49 3.40 0.35
C ASP A 107 -16.72 3.57 -1.15
N THR A 108 -15.78 4.20 -1.86
CA THR A 108 -15.80 4.34 -3.32
C THR A 108 -15.84 2.97 -3.99
N TRP A 109 -14.93 2.07 -3.61
CA TRP A 109 -14.84 0.72 -4.17
C TRP A 109 -16.13 -0.08 -3.95
N LEU A 110 -16.68 -0.05 -2.73
CA LEU A 110 -17.93 -0.73 -2.40
C LEU A 110 -19.14 -0.14 -3.15
N SER A 111 -19.20 1.19 -3.30
CA SER A 111 -20.29 1.87 -4.01
C SER A 111 -20.39 1.47 -5.48
N LEU A 112 -19.28 0.99 -6.06
CA LEU A 112 -19.20 0.51 -7.44
C LEU A 112 -19.41 -1.00 -7.57
N GLY A 113 -19.78 -1.69 -6.47
CA GLY A 113 -19.97 -3.13 -6.44
C GLY A 113 -18.67 -3.94 -6.41
N GLY A 114 -17.56 -3.33 -5.98
CA GLY A 114 -16.27 -4.00 -5.89
C GLY A 114 -16.23 -5.12 -4.85
N ASP A 115 -15.27 -6.05 -4.99
CA ASP A 115 -15.08 -7.17 -4.07
C ASP A 115 -14.85 -6.65 -2.62
N PRO A 116 -15.67 -7.06 -1.64
CA PRO A 116 -15.53 -6.66 -0.24
C PRO A 116 -14.16 -6.99 0.37
N ARG A 117 -13.50 -8.07 -0.07
CA ARG A 117 -12.16 -8.46 0.41
C ARG A 117 -11.10 -7.45 0.00
N VAL A 118 -11.23 -6.90 -1.22
CA VAL A 118 -10.38 -5.79 -1.68
C VAL A 118 -10.71 -4.55 -0.85
N ALA A 119 -11.99 -4.24 -0.66
CA ALA A 119 -12.43 -3.09 0.13
C ALA A 119 -11.85 -3.09 1.55
N ASP A 120 -11.79 -4.26 2.18
CA ASP A 120 -11.21 -4.41 3.51
C ASP A 120 -9.72 -4.12 3.54
N LEU A 121 -8.94 -4.63 2.56
CA LEU A 121 -7.52 -4.28 2.43
C LEU A 121 -7.32 -2.79 2.16
N ILE A 122 -8.12 -2.19 1.28
CA ILE A 122 -8.12 -0.75 1.00
C ILE A 122 -8.36 0.06 2.29
N GLY A 123 -9.37 -0.32 3.07
CA GLY A 123 -9.68 0.39 4.32
C GLY A 123 -8.61 0.26 5.40
N MET A 124 -7.80 -0.80 5.36
CA MET A 124 -6.70 -1.06 6.30
C MET A 124 -5.33 -0.62 5.76
N ASP A 125 -5.25 -0.02 4.58
CA ASP A 125 -3.99 0.26 3.86
C ASP A 125 -2.98 1.07 4.70
N MET A 126 -3.50 2.01 5.49
CA MET A 126 -2.70 2.87 6.36
C MET A 126 -2.30 2.22 7.69
N ASP A 127 -2.86 1.05 8.05
CA ASP A 127 -2.71 0.48 9.39
C ASP A 127 -1.25 0.10 9.69
N ALA A 128 -0.54 -0.47 8.71
CA ALA A 128 0.88 -0.80 8.87
C ALA A 128 1.76 0.46 9.01
N HIS A 129 1.43 1.53 8.28
CA HIS A 129 2.15 2.81 8.33
C HIS A 129 1.97 3.54 9.66
N LEU A 130 0.78 3.41 10.27
CA LEU A 130 0.39 4.11 11.50
C LEU A 130 0.53 3.25 12.76
N LEU A 131 0.95 2.00 12.63
CA LEU A 131 0.98 1.04 13.73
C LEU A 131 1.81 1.56 14.92
N LYS A 132 1.21 1.52 16.11
CA LYS A 132 1.86 1.83 17.39
C LYS A 132 2.19 0.54 18.14
N ASP A 133 3.04 0.63 19.16
CA ASP A 133 3.55 -0.53 19.90
C ASP A 133 2.44 -1.31 20.61
N ASP A 134 1.48 -0.59 21.20
CA ASP A 134 0.28 -1.15 21.85
C ASP A 134 -0.67 -1.88 20.88
N GLY A 135 -0.67 -1.50 19.60
CA GLY A 135 -1.48 -2.12 18.56
C GLY A 135 -0.87 -3.37 17.93
N VAL A 136 0.41 -3.67 18.16
CA VAL A 136 1.15 -4.74 17.45
C VAL A 136 0.49 -6.10 17.65
N ALA A 137 0.16 -6.47 18.90
CA ALA A 137 -0.39 -7.79 19.19
C ALA A 137 -1.71 -8.01 18.46
N ALA A 138 -2.61 -7.02 18.48
CA ALA A 138 -3.90 -7.09 17.79
C ALA A 138 -3.74 -7.08 16.26
N PHE A 139 -2.81 -6.28 15.73
CA PHE A 139 -2.51 -6.26 14.30
C PHE A 139 -1.98 -7.62 13.83
N ALA A 140 -1.07 -8.23 14.59
CA ALA A 140 -0.45 -9.51 14.22
C ALA A 140 -1.47 -10.65 14.07
N GLN A 141 -2.57 -10.64 14.83
CA GLN A 141 -3.61 -11.67 14.73
C GLN A 141 -4.47 -11.58 13.45
N ARG A 142 -4.34 -10.49 12.68
CA ARG A 142 -5.16 -10.31 11.47
C ARG A 142 -4.65 -11.21 10.34
N PRO A 143 -5.53 -11.91 9.61
CA PRO A 143 -5.15 -12.65 8.40
C PRO A 143 -4.43 -11.78 7.35
N GLN A 144 -4.68 -10.48 7.34
CA GLN A 144 -4.13 -9.50 6.38
C GLN A 144 -2.80 -8.89 6.83
N ALA A 145 -2.33 -9.16 8.04
CA ALA A 145 -1.19 -8.46 8.65
C ALA A 145 0.07 -8.48 7.76
N VAL A 146 0.43 -9.65 7.22
CA VAL A 146 1.58 -9.81 6.33
C VAL A 146 1.36 -9.06 5.00
N ALA A 147 0.16 -9.16 4.43
CA ALA A 147 -0.18 -8.48 3.18
C ALA A 147 -0.06 -6.94 3.31
N LEU A 148 -0.55 -6.39 4.41
CA LEU A 148 -0.46 -4.95 4.72
C LEU A 148 0.97 -4.50 4.99
N LEU A 149 1.77 -5.28 5.74
CA LEU A 149 3.19 -4.97 5.98
C LEU A 149 4.02 -4.96 4.70
N LEU A 150 3.86 -5.98 3.87
CA LEU A 150 4.59 -6.11 2.61
C LEU A 150 4.14 -5.05 1.60
N THR A 151 2.86 -4.71 1.56
CA THR A 151 2.35 -3.62 0.72
C THR A 151 2.87 -2.26 1.18
N ALA A 152 2.86 -1.97 2.49
CA ALA A 152 3.43 -0.74 3.02
C ALA A 152 4.94 -0.62 2.72
N LEU A 153 5.68 -1.73 2.79
CA LEU A 153 7.10 -1.75 2.40
C LEU A 153 7.28 -1.47 0.90
N ALA A 154 6.49 -2.10 0.04
CA ALA A 154 6.49 -1.87 -1.40
C ALA A 154 6.15 -0.40 -1.73
N GLU A 155 5.15 0.17 -1.06
CA GLU A 155 4.73 1.56 -1.27
C GLU A 155 5.81 2.57 -0.87
N VAL A 156 6.50 2.35 0.26
CA VAL A 156 7.61 3.22 0.69
C VAL A 156 8.74 3.21 -0.34
N HIS A 157 9.02 2.07 -0.97
CA HIS A 157 10.02 1.97 -2.04
C HIS A 157 9.55 2.55 -3.36
N ALA A 158 8.30 2.30 -3.75
CA ALA A 158 7.68 2.90 -4.93
C ALA A 158 7.68 4.43 -4.85
N ASN A 159 7.43 5.00 -3.67
CA ASN A 159 7.52 6.43 -3.44
C ASN A 159 8.98 6.95 -3.48
N ALA A 160 9.95 6.14 -3.07
CA ALA A 160 11.36 6.56 -2.99
C ALA A 160 11.92 7.02 -4.34
N THR A 161 11.50 6.39 -5.44
CA THR A 161 11.92 6.78 -6.80
C THR A 161 11.58 8.23 -7.14
N MET A 162 10.60 8.81 -6.44
CA MET A 162 10.09 10.15 -6.68
C MET A 162 10.57 11.19 -5.66
N PHE A 163 11.09 10.77 -4.50
CA PHE A 163 11.43 11.65 -3.38
C PHE A 163 12.92 11.65 -3.02
N GLY A 164 13.80 11.71 -4.02
CA GLY A 164 15.25 11.74 -3.79
C GLY A 164 15.86 10.38 -3.41
N GLY A 165 15.15 9.28 -3.72
CA GLY A 165 15.63 7.92 -3.53
C GLY A 165 15.51 7.40 -2.11
N ILE A 166 16.03 6.18 -1.93
CA ILE A 166 16.10 5.47 -0.64
C ILE A 166 17.00 6.16 0.38
N GLU A 167 17.78 7.16 -0.05
CA GLU A 167 18.64 7.94 0.83
C GLU A 167 17.95 9.16 1.45
N SER A 168 16.73 9.49 1.03
CA SER A 168 15.96 10.61 1.56
C SER A 168 15.57 10.41 3.03
N ILE A 169 15.43 11.53 3.75
CA ILE A 169 15.04 11.52 5.17
C ILE A 169 13.65 10.90 5.35
N SER A 170 12.70 11.26 4.49
CA SER A 170 11.32 10.77 4.53
C SER A 170 11.27 9.25 4.33
N PHE A 171 12.02 8.72 3.36
CA PHE A 171 12.13 7.27 3.16
C PHE A 171 12.72 6.58 4.40
N LYS A 172 13.88 7.04 4.89
CA LYS A 172 14.57 6.43 6.04
C LYS A 172 13.69 6.37 7.29
N GLN A 173 12.89 7.40 7.53
CA GLN A 173 11.95 7.45 8.66
C GLN A 173 10.82 6.43 8.52
N LYS A 174 10.14 6.37 7.37
CA LYS A 174 9.07 5.40 7.11
C LYS A 174 9.60 3.97 7.13
N TRP A 175 10.74 3.74 6.47
CA TRP A 175 11.41 2.45 6.44
C TRP A 175 11.78 1.95 7.84
N LYS A 176 12.38 2.80 8.68
CA LYS A 176 12.76 2.42 10.06
C LYS A 176 11.54 2.05 10.90
N THR A 177 10.41 2.74 10.68
CA THR A 177 9.14 2.39 11.32
C THR A 177 8.69 1.00 10.87
N LEU A 178 8.65 0.73 9.57
CA LEU A 178 8.26 -0.57 9.04
C LEU A 178 9.21 -1.71 9.45
N ASP A 179 10.53 -1.48 9.50
CA ASP A 179 11.50 -2.47 9.99
C ASP A 179 11.16 -2.90 11.43
N ARG A 180 11.00 -1.91 12.30
CA ARG A 180 10.65 -2.15 13.71
C ARG A 180 9.29 -2.83 13.86
N ARG A 181 8.29 -2.45 13.06
CA ARG A 181 6.95 -3.02 13.12
C ARG A 181 6.90 -4.45 12.59
N GLY A 182 7.57 -4.74 11.48
CA GLY A 182 7.68 -6.11 10.95
C GLY A 182 8.34 -7.05 11.97
N LYS A 183 9.46 -6.64 12.58
CA LYS A 183 10.11 -7.39 13.67
C LYS A 183 9.18 -7.67 14.84
N ALA A 184 8.40 -6.67 15.25
CA ALA A 184 7.48 -6.81 16.38
C ALA A 184 6.30 -7.74 16.05
N VAL A 185 5.73 -7.63 14.85
CA VAL A 185 4.62 -8.49 14.40
C VAL A 185 5.06 -9.96 14.30
N LEU A 186 6.23 -10.24 13.74
CA LEU A 186 6.71 -11.63 13.60
C LEU A 186 6.98 -12.35 14.92
N ARG A 187 7.27 -11.62 16.01
CA ARG A 187 7.39 -12.21 17.36
C ARG A 187 6.08 -12.79 17.88
N HIS A 188 4.95 -12.42 17.30
CA HIS A 188 3.64 -13.00 17.64
C HIS A 188 3.28 -14.21 16.78
N TYR A 189 4.12 -14.58 15.81
CA TYR A 189 3.94 -15.81 15.07
C TYR A 189 4.68 -16.95 15.76
N PRO A 190 4.09 -18.16 15.81
CA PRO A 190 4.78 -19.32 16.34
C PRO A 190 6.08 -19.55 15.56
N GLU A 191 7.11 -20.05 16.24
CA GLU A 191 8.26 -20.64 15.56
C GLU A 191 7.82 -21.98 14.96
N ASP A 192 8.38 -22.33 13.79
CA ASP A 192 8.16 -23.63 13.16
C ASP A 192 8.94 -24.74 13.89
#